data_AF-A0A1H8BJP5-F1
#
_entry.id   AF-A0A1H8BJP5-F1
#
_cell.length_a   1.000
_cell.length_b   1.000
_cell.length_c   1.000
_cell.angle_alpha   90.00
_cell.angle_beta   90.00
_cell.angle_gamma   90.00
#
_symmetry.space_group_name_H-M   'P 1'
#
loop_
_entity.id
_entity.type
_entity.pdbx_description
1 polymer ?
#
loop_
_entity_poly.entity_id
_entity_poly.type
_entity_poly.pdbx_seq_one_letter_code
_entity_poly.pdbx_strand_id
1 'polypeptide(L)' 'MDTSQVHAFLHSKNWFDPDQDSRYIHLHHPYAVLVSPQEGRITLRGKAGTDDGQNGEEIFSFNTLKELQLWFEENIGE' A
#
# COMPACT_ATOMS: atom_id res chain seq x y z
N MET A 1 -8.28 -10.78 -6.96
CA MET A 1 -6.87 -10.57 -6.59
C MET A 1 -6.56 -11.45 -5.39
N ASP A 2 -5.43 -12.17 -5.38
CA ASP A 2 -4.99 -12.90 -4.18
C ASP A 2 -4.32 -11.93 -3.20
N THR A 3 -5.06 -11.54 -2.16
CA THR A 3 -4.59 -10.56 -1.16
C THR A 3 -3.46 -11.10 -0.31
N SER A 4 -3.34 -12.42 -0.18
CA SER A 4 -2.25 -13.07 0.59
C SER A 4 -0.89 -12.76 -0.02
N GLN A 5 -0.80 -12.74 -1.35
CA GLN A 5 0.43 -12.38 -2.07
C GLN A 5 0.76 -10.89 -1.93
N VAL A 6 -0.26 -10.02 -1.92
CA VAL A 6 -0.09 -8.58 -1.69
C VAL A 6 0.43 -8.33 -0.27
N HIS A 7 -0.16 -9.00 0.72
CA HIS A 7 0.27 -8.89 2.12
C HIS A 7 1.73 -9.35 2.27
N ALA A 8 2.08 -10.51 1.72
CA ALA A 8 3.46 -11.03 1.77
C ALA A 8 4.46 -10.08 1.10
N PHE A 9 4.09 -9.51 -0.06
CA PHE A 9 4.91 -8.52 -0.75
C PHE A 9 5.13 -7.26 0.10
N LEU A 10 4.06 -6.64 0.60
CA LEU A 10 4.15 -5.43 1.42
C LEU A 10 5.00 -5.66 2.68
N HIS A 11 4.80 -6.78 3.37
CA HIS A 11 5.66 -7.16 4.51
C HIS A 11 7.13 -7.35 4.11
N SER A 12 7.41 -7.93 2.94
CA SER A 12 8.79 -8.09 2.45
C SER A 12 9.50 -6.76 2.18
N LYS A 13 8.72 -5.68 1.97
CA LYS A 13 9.18 -4.30 1.77
C LYS A 13 9.16 -3.47 3.05
N ASN A 14 8.96 -4.08 4.22
CA ASN A 14 8.81 -3.39 5.51
C ASN A 14 7.61 -2.45 5.58
N TRP A 15 6.54 -2.71 4.83
CA TRP A 15 5.26 -2.04 5.02
C TRP A 15 4.42 -2.85 6.01
N PHE A 16 3.87 -2.17 7.00
CA PHE A 16 3.20 -2.80 8.14
C PHE A 16 1.75 -2.37 8.22
N ASP A 17 0.87 -3.30 8.59
CA ASP A 17 -0.53 -3.04 8.90
C ASP A 17 -0.70 -2.96 10.43
N PRO A 18 -0.58 -1.77 11.05
CA PRO A 18 -0.59 -1.64 12.51
C PRO A 18 -1.95 -1.96 13.12
N ASP A 19 -3.03 -1.70 12.39
CA ASP A 19 -4.41 -1.80 12.88
C ASP A 19 -5.10 -3.09 12.41
N GLN A 20 -4.43 -3.91 11.59
CA GLN A 20 -4.98 -5.10 10.94
C GLN A 20 -6.22 -4.78 10.08
N ASP A 21 -6.26 -3.57 9.51
CA ASP A 21 -7.35 -3.05 8.69
C ASP A 21 -7.01 -3.01 7.20
N SER A 22 -5.96 -3.73 6.78
CA SER A 22 -5.44 -3.79 5.40
C SER A 22 -4.88 -2.46 4.89
N ARG A 23 -4.50 -1.56 5.81
CA ARG A 23 -3.78 -0.32 5.53
C ARG A 23 -2.32 -0.47 5.95
N TYR A 24 -1.46 -0.53 4.95
CA TYR A 24 -0.05 -0.71 5.11
C TYR A 24 0.68 0.63 5.11
N ILE A 25 1.53 0.85 6.09
CA ILE A 25 2.36 2.06 6.23
C ILE A 25 3.84 1.71 6.27
N HIS A 26 4.65 2.66 5.82
CA HIS A 26 6.09 2.63 6.01
C HIS A 26 6.53 3.83 6.86
N LEU A 27 7.56 3.66 7.70
CA LEU A 27 8.07 4.75 8.54
C LEU A 27 8.74 5.86 7.72
N HIS A 28 9.35 5.50 6.60
CA HIS A 28 10.17 6.41 5.80
C HIS A 28 9.54 6.81 4.46
N HIS A 29 8.31 6.35 4.17
CA HIS A 29 7.60 6.78 2.96
C HIS A 29 6.39 7.65 3.30
N PRO A 30 6.13 8.71 2.49
CA PRO A 30 5.00 9.61 2.67
C PRO A 30 3.70 9.01 2.09
N TYR A 31 3.59 7.68 2.10
CA TYR A 31 2.49 6.97 1.46
C TYR A 31 1.94 5.88 2.39
N ALA A 32 0.68 5.53 2.16
CA ALA A 32 0.04 4.35 2.70
C ALA A 32 -0.53 3.52 1.54
N VAL A 33 -0.51 2.21 1.68
CA VAL A 33 -1.10 1.26 0.73
C VAL A 33 -2.35 0.66 1.37
N LEU A 34 -3.52 0.94 0.82
CA LEU A 34 -4.78 0.34 1.22
C LEU A 34 -5.09 -0.84 0.29
N VAL A 35 -5.29 -2.02 0.85
CA VAL A 35 -5.74 -3.19 0.09
C VAL A 35 -7.23 -3.36 0.32
N SER A 36 -8.03 -3.31 -0.75
CA SER A 36 -9.49 -3.47 -0.72
C SER A 36 -9.89 -4.79 -1.38
N PRO A 37 -10.00 -5.90 -0.63
CA PRO A 37 -10.32 -7.22 -1.19
C PRO A 37 -11.67 -7.26 -1.90
N GLN A 38 -12.64 -6.51 -1.37
CA GLN A 38 -14.02 -6.44 -1.87
C GLN A 38 -14.09 -5.74 -3.23
N GLU A 39 -13.26 -4.71 -3.42
CA GLU A 39 -13.14 -3.99 -4.70
C GLU A 39 -12.14 -4.66 -5.65
N GLY A 40 -11.34 -5.60 -5.15
CA GLY A 40 -10.24 -6.22 -5.91
C GLY A 40 -9.16 -5.22 -6.30
N ARG A 41 -8.98 -4.16 -5.51
CA ARG A 41 -8.15 -2.98 -5.82
C ARG A 41 -7.16 -2.70 -4.70
N ILE A 42 -6.02 -2.12 -5.05
CA ILE A 42 -5.00 -1.61 -4.14
C ILE A 42 -4.89 -0.10 -4.40
N THR A 43 -4.85 0.71 -3.35
CA THR A 43 -4.80 2.16 -3.47
C THR A 43 -3.58 2.71 -2.74
N LEU A 44 -2.77 3.50 -3.43
CA LEU A 44 -1.73 4.31 -2.81
C LEU A 44 -2.33 5.65 -2.40
N ARG A 45 -2.22 5.99 -1.13
CA ARG A 45 -2.70 7.25 -0.57
C ARG A 45 -1.54 8.06 -0.01
N GLY A 46 -1.66 9.38 -0.06
CA GLY A 46 -0.71 10.25 0.63
C GLY A 46 -0.81 10.06 2.14
N LYS A 47 0.31 10.03 2.85
CA LYS A 47 0.37 9.99 4.31
C LYS A 47 1.01 11.27 4.81
N ALA A 48 0.33 11.98 5.71
CA ALA A 48 0.81 13.26 6.26
C ALA A 48 0.64 13.31 7.78
N GLY A 49 1.73 13.64 8.48
CA GLY A 49 1.73 13.65 9.94
C GLY A 49 1.51 12.24 10.52
N THR A 50 0.51 12.10 11.38
CA THR A 50 0.20 10.85 12.11
C THR A 50 -1.10 10.20 11.64
N ASP A 51 -1.63 10.59 10.48
CA ASP A 51 -2.91 10.08 9.98
C ASP A 51 -2.77 8.74 9.23
N ASP A 52 -1.54 8.29 8.98
CA ASP A 52 -1.20 7.03 8.33
C ASP A 52 -1.97 6.81 7.01
N GLY A 53 -2.27 7.91 6.29
CA GLY A 53 -2.99 7.90 5.02
C GLY A 53 -4.50 7.69 5.14
N GLN A 54 -5.07 7.76 6.35
CA GLN A 54 -6.51 7.69 6.59
C GLN A 54 -7.26 8.82 5.88
N ASN A 55 -6.71 10.04 5.94
CA ASN A 55 -7.28 11.23 5.29
C ASN A 55 -6.53 11.60 4.00
N GLY A 56 -5.54 10.80 3.62
CA GLY A 56 -4.77 10.96 2.40
C GLY A 56 -5.61 10.92 1.13
N GLU A 57 -5.29 11.78 0.17
CA GLU A 57 -5.85 11.64 -1.18
C GLU A 57 -5.36 10.34 -1.83
N GLU A 58 -6.23 9.72 -2.64
CA GLU A 58 -5.83 8.64 -3.54
C GLU A 58 -4.89 9.22 -4.61
N ILE A 59 -3.67 8.68 -4.69
CA ILE A 59 -2.65 9.08 -5.65
C ILE A 59 -2.66 8.12 -6.85
N PHE A 60 -2.67 6.82 -6.56
CA PHE A 60 -2.70 5.76 -7.57
C PHE A 60 -3.59 4.60 -7.12
N SER A 61 -4.12 3.89 -8.10
CA SER A 61 -4.86 2.65 -7.91
C SER A 61 -4.27 1.55 -8.79
N PHE A 62 -4.15 0.35 -8.24
CA PHE A 62 -3.65 -0.84 -8.92
C PHE A 62 -4.71 -1.94 -8.84
N ASN A 63 -4.88 -2.68 -9.93
CA ASN A 63 -5.81 -3.80 -10.01
C ASN A 63 -5.09 -5.15 -9.82
N THR A 64 -3.76 -5.13 -9.88
CA THR A 64 -2.92 -6.32 -9.76
C THR A 64 -1.70 -6.10 -8.88
N LEU A 65 -1.20 -7.17 -8.27
CA LEU A 65 0.08 -7.14 -7.55
C LEU A 65 1.26 -6.72 -8.45
N LYS A 66 1.23 -7.13 -9.73
CA LYS A 66 2.30 -6.79 -10.68
C LYS A 66 2.43 -5.28 -10.90
N GLU A 67 1.31 -4.57 -11.01
CA GLU A 67 1.31 -3.11 -11.16
C GLU A 67 1.87 -2.42 -9.91
N LEU A 68 1.51 -2.91 -8.72
CA LEU A 68 2.08 -2.42 -7.46
C LEU A 68 3.61 -2.66 -7.41
N GLN A 69 4.06 -3.86 -7.78
CA GLN A 69 5.49 -4.22 -7.79
C GLN A 69 6.30 -3.32 -8.73
N LEU A 70 5.82 -3.11 -9.95
CA LEU A 70 6.47 -2.21 -10.92
C LEU A 70 6.56 -0.79 -10.38
N TRP A 71 5.49 -0.30 -9.75
CA TRP A 71 5.51 1.03 -9.14
C TRP A 71 6.56 1.12 -8.02
N PHE A 72 6.66 0.11 -7.16
CA PHE A 72 7.67 0.05 -6.09
C PHE A 72 9.09 0.11 -6.66
N GLU A 73 9.39 -0.71 -7.66
CA GLU A 73 10.70 -0.75 -8.34
C GLU A 73 11.06 0.60 -8.97
N GLU A 74 10.10 1.26 -9.63
CA GLU A 74 10.32 2.52 -10.35
C GLU A 74 10.39 3.75 -9.44
N ASN A 75 9.70 3.76 -8.29
CA ASN A 75 9.49 4.98 -7.50
C ASN A 75 10.21 4.99 -6.15
N ILE A 76 10.35 3.85 -5.48
CA ILE A 76 11.03 3.76 -4.18
C ILE A 76 12.31 2.92 -4.23
N GLY A 77 12.60 2.30 -5.39
CA GLY A 77 13.81 1.50 -5.60
C GLY A 77 13.82 0.21 -4.78
N GLU A 78 12.65 -0.23 -4.32
CA GLU A 78 12.48 -1.46 -3.56
C GLU A 78 11.89 -2.58 -4.41
#